data_AF-A0A2N1SD99-F1
#
_entry.id   AF-A0A2N1SD99-F1
#
_cell.length_a   1.000
_cell.length_b   1.000
_cell.length_c   1.000
_cell.angle_alpha   90.00
_cell.angle_beta   90.00
_cell.angle_gamma   90.00
#
_symmetry.space_group_name_H-M   'P 1'
#
loop_
_entity.id
_entity.type
_entity.pdbx_description
1 polymer ?
#
loop_
_entity_poly.entity_id
_entity_poly.type
_entity_poly.pdbx_seq_one_letter_code
_entity_poly.pdbx_strand_id
1 'polypeptide(L)'
;MLDTTEIERDERKAFKLFKASLAAILIVMFASIFIGIAIQNTVLINDIVLERGRSLFQQIVLTRRWAAEYGGVYVRKGPGVESNPYLIHPDLEATDGSILTLRNPSLITREISEIAARQDGGLGDYEGPGRT
;
A
#
# COMPACT_ATOMS: atom_id res chain seq x y z
N MET A 1 55.45 -29.64 42.68
CA MET A 1 55.22 -29.05 41.35
C MET A 1 53.71 -29.13 41.12
N LEU A 2 52.99 -28.03 41.34
CA LEU A 2 51.54 -27.99 41.17
C LEU A 2 51.23 -28.24 39.70
N ASP A 3 50.30 -29.15 39.42
CA ASP A 3 49.85 -29.45 38.06
C ASP A 3 49.00 -28.28 37.53
N THR A 4 49.68 -27.29 36.97
CA THR A 4 49.09 -26.09 36.39
C THR A 4 48.27 -26.40 35.13
N THR A 5 48.44 -27.58 34.53
CA THR A 5 47.74 -27.97 33.30
C THR A 5 46.29 -28.37 33.55
N GLU A 6 45.99 -28.96 34.71
CA GLU A 6 44.62 -29.28 35.11
C GLU A 6 43.83 -28.01 35.46
N ILE A 7 44.45 -27.07 36.18
CA ILE A 7 43.84 -25.78 36.55
C ILE A 7 43.50 -24.97 35.29
N GLU A 8 44.43 -24.83 34.34
CA GLU A 8 44.16 -24.12 33.08
C GLU A 8 43.06 -24.79 32.23
N ARG A 9 42.98 -26.13 32.25
CA ARG A 9 41.94 -26.88 31.52
C ARG A 9 40.56 -26.61 32.10
N ASP A 10 40.45 -26.53 33.41
CA ASP A 10 39.17 -26.31 34.09
C ASP A 10 38.72 -24.85 34.00
N GLU A 11 39.65 -23.88 34.04
CA GLU A 11 39.35 -22.47 33.74
C GLU A 11 38.82 -22.28 32.31
N ARG A 12 39.49 -22.88 31.30
CA ARG A 12 39.03 -22.80 29.90
C ARG A 12 37.64 -23.42 29.70
N LYS A 13 37.32 -24.51 30.41
CA LYS A 13 35.97 -25.12 30.39
C LYS A 13 34.94 -24.19 31.04
N ALA A 14 35.25 -23.62 32.20
CA ALA A 14 34.37 -22.67 32.89
C ALA A 14 34.07 -21.44 32.02
N PHE A 15 35.09 -20.84 31.38
CA PHE A 15 34.90 -19.72 30.46
C PHE A 15 34.08 -20.09 29.21
N LYS A 16 34.25 -21.29 28.66
CA LYS A 16 33.46 -21.75 27.51
C LYS A 16 31.99 -21.95 27.89
N LEU A 17 31.71 -22.55 29.04
CA LEU A 17 30.36 -22.73 29.57
C LEU A 17 29.69 -21.38 29.86
N PHE A 18 30.41 -20.45 30.49
CA PHE A 18 29.92 -19.09 30.73
C PHE A 18 29.56 -18.37 29.43
N LYS A 19 30.46 -18.36 28.44
CA LYS A 19 30.19 -17.73 27.13
C LYS A 19 29.02 -18.39 26.38
N ALA A 20 28.89 -19.72 26.47
CA ALA A 20 27.76 -20.43 25.87
C ALA A 20 26.44 -20.04 26.53
N SER A 21 26.41 -19.94 27.87
CA SER A 21 25.21 -19.50 28.59
C SER A 21 24.80 -18.05 28.26
N LEU A 22 25.79 -17.15 28.15
CA LEU A 22 25.55 -15.76 27.76
C LEU A 22 25.00 -15.66 26.33
N ALA A 23 25.58 -16.39 25.38
CA ALA A 23 25.10 -16.44 24.00
C ALA A 23 23.68 -17.01 23.92
N ALA A 24 23.40 -18.07 24.67
CA ALA A 24 22.06 -18.67 24.72
C ALA A 24 21.01 -17.68 25.25
N ILE A 25 21.32 -16.94 26.33
CA ILE A 25 20.41 -15.92 26.88
C ILE A 25 20.14 -14.81 25.85
N LEU A 26 21.18 -14.33 25.16
CA LEU A 26 21.01 -13.31 24.12
C LEU A 26 20.13 -13.81 22.97
N ILE A 27 20.33 -15.05 22.51
CA ILE A 27 19.50 -15.64 21.44
C ILE A 27 18.04 -15.71 21.88
N VAL A 28 17.77 -16.18 23.10
CA VAL A 28 16.41 -16.27 23.63
C VAL A 28 15.78 -14.88 23.76
N MET A 29 16.53 -13.89 24.23
CA MET A 29 16.07 -12.49 24.31
C MET A 29 15.69 -11.96 22.92
N PHE A 30 16.58 -12.08 21.92
CA PHE A 30 16.29 -11.62 20.56
C PHE A 30 15.11 -12.37 19.93
N ALA A 31 15.02 -13.69 20.11
CA ALA A 31 13.91 -14.49 19.62
C ALA A 31 12.58 -14.05 20.24
N SER A 32 12.56 -13.78 21.55
CA SER A 32 11.35 -13.31 22.24
C SER A 32 10.86 -11.95 21.73
N ILE A 33 11.79 -11.02 21.46
CA ILE A 33 11.48 -9.71 20.89
C ILE A 33 10.90 -9.88 19.47
N PHE A 34 11.55 -10.68 18.63
CA PHE A 34 11.09 -10.95 17.26
C PHE A 34 9.69 -11.55 17.23
N ILE A 35 9.41 -12.52 18.11
CA ILE A 35 8.08 -13.14 18.23
C ILE A 35 7.04 -12.11 18.70
N GLY A 36 7.39 -11.30 19.72
CA GLY A 36 6.51 -10.25 20.21
C GLY A 36 6.12 -9.23 19.14
N ILE A 37 7.08 -8.82 18.30
CA ILE A 37 6.85 -7.92 17.17
C ILE A 37 5.98 -8.60 16.10
N ALA A 38 6.26 -9.86 15.77
CA ALA A 38 5.51 -10.61 14.76
C ALA A 38 4.02 -10.76 15.12
N ILE A 39 3.71 -10.99 16.40
CA ILE A 39 2.32 -11.09 16.89
C ILE A 39 1.62 -9.74 16.88
N GLN A 40 2.31 -8.65 17.25
CA GLN A 40 1.72 -7.31 17.23
C GLN A 40 1.40 -6.83 15.81
N ASN A 41 2.21 -7.21 14.82
CA ASN A 41 2.04 -6.79 13.43
C ASN A 41 0.72 -7.26 12.81
N THR A 42 0.20 -8.44 13.17
CA THR A 42 -0.99 -8.98 12.49
C THR A 42 -2.28 -8.23 12.81
N VAL A 43 -2.41 -7.68 14.01
CA VAL A 43 -3.62 -6.94 14.42
C VAL A 43 -3.60 -5.53 13.85
N LEU A 44 -2.44 -4.87 13.87
CA LEU A 44 -2.27 -3.51 13.34
C LEU A 44 -2.54 -3.45 11.83
N ILE A 45 -2.12 -4.47 11.06
CA ILE A 45 -2.21 -4.42 9.60
C ILE A 45 -3.67 -4.37 9.12
N ASN A 46 -4.59 -5.14 9.72
CA ASN A 46 -5.98 -5.20 9.25
C ASN A 46 -6.72 -3.88 9.45
N ASP A 47 -6.59 -3.27 10.64
CA ASP A 47 -7.26 -2.01 10.95
C ASP A 47 -6.69 -0.88 10.09
N ILE A 48 -5.37 -0.86 9.88
CA ILE A 48 -4.73 0.13 9.01
C ILE A 48 -5.21 0.00 7.56
N VAL A 49 -5.32 -1.22 7.02
CA VAL A 49 -5.81 -1.44 5.65
C VAL A 49 -7.26 -1.00 5.50
N LEU A 50 -8.12 -1.33 6.49
CA LEU A 50 -9.52 -0.94 6.49
C LEU A 50 -9.70 0.58 6.59
N GLU A 51 -8.98 1.24 7.50
CA GLU A 51 -9.02 2.69 7.65
C GLU A 51 -8.52 3.41 6.40
N ARG A 52 -7.40 2.94 5.82
CA ARG A 52 -6.88 3.48 4.55
C ARG A 52 -7.90 3.32 3.42
N GLY A 53 -8.50 2.14 3.27
CA GLY A 53 -9.53 1.88 2.27
C GLY A 53 -10.74 2.79 2.44
N ARG A 54 -11.22 2.99 3.67
CA ARG A 54 -12.32 3.92 3.99
C ARG A 54 -11.97 5.36 3.65
N SER A 55 -10.77 5.81 4.01
CA SER A 55 -10.30 7.17 3.71
C SER A 55 -10.22 7.43 2.21
N LEU A 56 -9.63 6.51 1.44
CA LEU A 56 -9.58 6.60 -0.03
C LEU A 56 -10.98 6.63 -0.66
N PHE A 57 -11.88 5.77 -0.18
CA PHE A 57 -13.27 5.78 -0.65
C PHE A 57 -13.95 7.12 -0.37
N GLN A 58 -13.79 7.67 0.84
CA GLN A 58 -14.33 8.99 1.19
C GLN A 58 -13.77 10.10 0.30
N GLN A 59 -12.48 10.06 -0.04
CA GLN A 59 -11.87 11.01 -0.96
C GLN A 59 -12.52 10.94 -2.36
N ILE A 60 -12.74 9.74 -2.90
CA ILE A 60 -13.43 9.57 -4.20
C ILE A 60 -14.85 10.13 -4.14
N VAL A 61 -15.58 9.85 -3.05
CA VAL A 61 -16.95 10.37 -2.86
C VAL A 61 -16.96 11.90 -2.79
N LEU A 62 -16.03 12.50 -2.07
CA LEU A 62 -15.88 13.96 -1.97
C LEU A 62 -15.56 14.59 -3.34
N THR A 63 -14.60 14.01 -4.07
CA THR A 63 -14.26 14.49 -5.43
C THR A 63 -15.44 14.38 -6.38
N ARG A 64 -16.20 13.28 -6.34
CA ARG A 64 -17.41 13.11 -7.17
C ARG A 64 -18.48 14.13 -6.79
N ARG A 65 -18.69 14.39 -5.50
CA ARG A 65 -19.66 15.38 -5.02
C ARG A 65 -19.28 16.79 -5.45
N TRP A 66 -18.01 17.17 -5.28
CA TRP A 66 -17.49 18.43 -5.76
C TRP A 66 -17.72 18.60 -7.26
N ALA A 67 -17.38 17.58 -8.07
CA ALA A 67 -17.63 17.63 -9.51
C ALA A 67 -19.12 17.78 -9.84
N ALA A 68 -20.02 17.14 -9.07
CA ALA A 68 -21.46 17.25 -9.27
C ALA A 68 -22.00 18.64 -8.95
N GLU A 69 -21.44 19.31 -7.93
CA GLU A 69 -21.82 20.67 -7.53
C GLU A 69 -21.54 21.71 -8.63
N TYR A 70 -20.48 21.50 -9.42
CA TYR A 70 -20.14 22.34 -10.57
C TYR A 70 -20.68 21.82 -11.91
N GLY A 71 -21.48 20.74 -11.91
CA GLY A 71 -22.04 20.14 -13.14
C GLY A 71 -21.04 19.33 -13.98
N GLY A 72 -19.82 19.14 -13.50
CA GLY A 72 -18.72 18.44 -14.16
C GLY A 72 -17.48 19.31 -14.31
N VAL A 73 -16.49 18.78 -15.02
CA VAL A 73 -15.22 19.49 -15.29
C VAL A 73 -14.93 19.46 -16.78
N TYR A 74 -14.56 20.59 -17.35
CA TYR A 74 -14.12 20.68 -18.74
C TYR A 74 -12.64 20.31 -18.87
N VAL A 75 -12.35 19.42 -19.81
CA VAL A 75 -10.99 18.94 -20.11
C VAL A 75 -10.68 19.19 -21.59
N ARG A 76 -9.44 19.59 -21.90
CA ARG A 76 -9.00 19.79 -23.29
C ARG A 76 -9.09 18.48 -24.08
N LYS A 77 -9.72 18.55 -25.25
CA LYS A 77 -9.81 17.46 -26.21
C LYS A 77 -8.44 17.23 -26.83
N GLY A 78 -8.06 15.96 -26.96
CA GLY A 78 -6.78 15.51 -27.48
C GLY A 78 -6.86 14.03 -27.86
N PRO A 79 -5.75 13.41 -28.30
CA PRO A 79 -5.74 11.99 -28.65
C PRO A 79 -6.21 11.13 -27.47
N GLY A 80 -7.27 10.33 -27.68
CA GLY A 80 -7.87 9.46 -26.64
C GLY A 80 -8.84 10.16 -25.68
N VAL A 81 -9.07 11.46 -25.82
CA VAL A 81 -10.05 12.22 -25.01
C VAL A 81 -11.32 12.41 -25.85
N GLU A 82 -12.20 11.41 -25.82
CA GLU A 82 -13.48 11.47 -26.54
C GLU A 82 -14.60 12.08 -25.69
N SER A 83 -15.50 12.79 -26.36
CA SER A 83 -16.68 13.38 -25.75
C SER A 83 -17.66 12.30 -25.31
N ASN A 84 -18.30 12.48 -24.17
CA ASN A 84 -19.26 11.50 -23.69
C ASN A 84 -20.52 11.51 -24.60
N PRO A 85 -20.86 10.42 -25.31
CA PRO A 85 -21.97 10.39 -26.26
C PRO A 85 -23.34 10.51 -25.58
N TYR A 86 -23.40 10.35 -24.25
CA TYR A 86 -24.63 10.47 -23.47
C TYR A 86 -24.90 11.90 -22.97
N LEU A 87 -24.02 12.86 -23.26
CA LEU A 87 -24.21 14.27 -22.90
C LEU A 87 -24.71 15.08 -24.11
N ILE A 88 -25.63 16.01 -23.87
CA ILE A 88 -26.14 16.93 -24.88
C ILE A 88 -25.18 18.13 -24.95
N HIS A 89 -24.57 18.36 -26.11
CA HIS A 89 -23.56 19.41 -26.34
C HIS A 89 -22.40 19.44 -25.32
N PRO A 90 -21.61 18.36 -25.18
CA PRO A 90 -20.53 18.28 -24.19
C PRO A 90 -19.31 19.15 -24.51
N ASP A 91 -19.21 19.64 -25.75
CA ASP A 91 -18.02 20.30 -26.25
C ASP A 91 -18.19 21.82 -26.30
N LEU A 92 -17.16 22.55 -25.86
CA LEU A 92 -17.06 24.01 -25.92
C LEU A 92 -15.78 24.41 -26.63
N GLU A 93 -15.82 25.49 -27.41
CA GLU A 93 -14.63 26.11 -27.99
C GLU A 93 -14.14 27.22 -27.05
N ALA A 94 -12.88 27.14 -26.62
CA ALA A 94 -12.24 28.16 -25.81
C ALA A 94 -11.71 29.30 -26.70
N THR A 95 -11.46 30.47 -26.09
CA THR A 95 -10.96 31.66 -26.79
C THR A 95 -9.61 31.47 -27.47
N ASP A 96 -8.84 30.46 -27.06
CA ASP A 96 -7.57 30.07 -27.66
C ASP A 96 -7.71 29.09 -28.83
N GLY A 97 -8.94 28.79 -29.26
CA GLY A 97 -9.24 27.84 -30.34
C GLY A 97 -9.19 26.37 -29.91
N SER A 98 -8.98 26.07 -28.63
CA SER A 98 -9.00 24.69 -28.14
C SER A 98 -10.42 24.19 -27.88
N ILE A 99 -10.65 22.92 -28.18
CA ILE A 99 -11.93 22.26 -27.86
C ILE A 99 -11.83 21.67 -26.46
N LEU A 100 -12.78 22.02 -25.59
CA LEU A 100 -12.98 21.45 -24.28
C LEU A 100 -14.15 20.47 -24.32
N THR A 101 -14.07 19.36 -23.60
CA THR A 101 -15.18 18.41 -23.45
C THR A 101 -15.52 18.21 -21.98
N LEU A 102 -16.81 18.10 -21.68
CA LEU A 102 -17.33 17.97 -20.32
C LEU A 102 -17.15 16.54 -19.80
N ARG A 103 -16.50 16.42 -18.63
CA ARG A 103 -16.45 15.20 -17.82
C ARG A 103 -17.48 15.29 -16.70
N ASN A 104 -18.51 14.45 -16.78
CA ASN A 104 -19.51 14.37 -15.72
C ASN A 104 -18.94 13.62 -14.48
N PRO A 105 -19.58 13.73 -13.30
CA PRO A 105 -19.07 13.12 -12.06
C PRO A 105 -18.87 11.60 -12.14
N SER A 106 -19.75 10.91 -12.89
CA SER A 106 -19.66 9.47 -13.11
C SER A 106 -18.43 9.09 -13.93
N LEU A 107 -18.15 9.87 -14.99
CA LEU A 107 -17.01 9.64 -15.87
C LEU A 107 -15.68 9.91 -15.16
N ILE A 108 -15.60 10.96 -14.35
CA ILE A 108 -14.42 11.27 -13.53
C ILE A 108 -14.08 10.10 -12.60
N THR A 109 -15.09 9.51 -11.94
CA THR A 109 -14.88 8.37 -11.04
C THR A 109 -14.34 7.16 -11.81
N ARG A 110 -14.89 6.89 -13.01
CA ARG A 110 -14.40 5.81 -13.88
C ARG A 110 -12.96 6.03 -14.34
N GLU A 111 -12.63 7.25 -14.77
CA GLU A 111 -11.26 7.59 -15.19
C GLU A 111 -10.25 7.41 -14.05
N ILE A 112 -10.60 7.81 -12.82
CA ILE A 112 -9.76 7.58 -11.64
C ILE A 112 -9.55 6.08 -11.40
N SER A 113 -10.61 5.26 -11.48
CA SER A 113 -10.48 3.80 -11.36
C SER A 113 -9.61 3.18 -12.44
N GLU A 114 -9.72 3.66 -13.68
CA GLU A 114 -8.87 3.18 -14.79
C GLU A 114 -7.41 3.59 -14.62
N ILE A 115 -7.14 4.80 -14.11
CA ILE A 115 -5.79 5.24 -13.78
C ILE A 115 -5.21 4.37 -12.66
N ALA A 116 -5.98 4.13 -11.60
CA ALA A 116 -5.57 3.27 -10.50
C ALA A 116 -5.27 1.85 -10.99
N ALA A 117 -6.15 1.26 -11.80
CA ALA A 117 -5.93 -0.07 -12.38
C ALA A 117 -4.67 -0.14 -13.28
N ARG A 118 -4.35 0.94 -14.02
CA ARG A 118 -3.11 1.02 -14.80
C ARG A 118 -1.86 1.16 -13.94
N GLN A 119 -1.95 1.86 -12.81
CA GLN A 119 -0.84 2.00 -11.85
C GLN A 119 -0.61 0.70 -11.05
N ASP A 120 -1.70 0.04 -10.65
CA ASP A 120 -1.68 -1.23 -9.95
C ASP A 120 -1.43 -2.42 -10.89
N GLY A 121 -1.52 -2.24 -12.20
CA GLY A 121 -1.22 -3.22 -13.25
C GLY A 121 0.23 -3.71 -13.31
N GLY A 122 1.09 -3.29 -12.38
CA GLY A 122 2.35 -3.97 -12.04
C GLY A 122 2.20 -5.12 -11.02
N LEU A 123 1.00 -5.31 -10.46
CA LEU A 123 0.63 -6.34 -9.47
C LEU A 123 -0.68 -7.08 -9.86
N GLY A 124 -1.04 -7.07 -11.15
CA GLY A 124 -2.34 -7.50 -11.66
C GLY A 124 -2.43 -8.92 -12.25
N ASP A 125 -1.53 -9.84 -11.91
CA ASP A 125 -1.60 -11.25 -12.35
C ASP A 125 -2.31 -12.15 -11.32
N TYR A 126 -3.22 -11.59 -10.52
CA TYR A 126 -4.09 -12.37 -9.62
C TYR A 126 -5.37 -12.77 -10.35
N GLU A 127 -5.31 -13.90 -11.05
CA GLU A 127 -6.48 -14.70 -11.40
C GLU A 127 -7.12 -15.23 -10.10
N GLY A 128 -8.23 -14.63 -9.67
CA GLY A 128 -9.07 -15.22 -8.63
C GLY A 128 -9.65 -16.56 -9.11
N PRO A 129 -9.83 -17.57 -8.24
CA PRO A 129 -10.32 -18.87 -8.67
C PRO A 129 -11.72 -18.73 -9.26
N GLY A 130 -11.85 -19.15 -10.51
CA GLY A 130 -13.11 -19.17 -11.26
C GLY A 130 -14.20 -19.88 -10.47
N ARG A 131 -15.35 -19.23 -10.36
CA ARG A 131 -16.57 -19.87 -9.90
C ARG A 131 -17.08 -20.79 -11.00
N THR A 132 -17.02 -22.10 -10.75
CA THR A 132 -17.89 -23.11 -11.37
C THR A 132 -19.21 -23.18 -10.62
#